data_AF-A0A7C7WVX4-F1
#
_entry.id   AF-A0A7C7WVX4-F1
#
_cell.length_a   1.000
_cell.length_b   1.000
_cell.length_c   1.000
_cell.angle_alpha   90.00
_cell.angle_beta   90.00
_cell.angle_gamma   90.00
#
_symmetry.space_group_name_H-M   'P 1'
#
loop_
_entity.id
_entity.type
_entity.pdbx_description
1 polymer ?
#
loop_
_entity_poly.entity_id
_entity_poly.type
_entity_poly.pdbx_seq_one_letter_code
_entity_poly.pdbx_strand_id
1 'polypeptide(L)'
;MDARSCEYDGGHMAHLLYEVDGRQVSLFVVPDVRHTERSIDVVGHQARLWSADDVGYVLVGDGASVDDDAVMDKVAAYMRAYE
;
A
#
# COMPACT_ATOMS: atom_id res chain seq x y z
N MET A 1 6.70 4.79 -13.03
CA MET A 1 6.69 4.07 -11.74
C MET A 1 8.09 3.53 -11.52
N ASP A 2 8.73 3.94 -10.43
CA ASP A 2 10.02 3.39 -9.97
C ASP A 2 9.69 2.36 -8.90
N ALA A 3 10.05 1.08 -9.12
CA ALA A 3 9.82 0.01 -8.17
C ALA A 3 11.15 -0.30 -7.48
N ARG A 4 11.19 -0.19 -6.15
CA ARG A 4 12.38 -0.52 -5.36
C ARG A 4 12.17 -1.85 -4.65
N SER A 5 13.13 -2.76 -4.77
CA SER A 5 13.18 -3.98 -3.96
C SER A 5 13.79 -3.64 -2.61
N CYS A 6 13.01 -3.79 -1.54
CA CYS A 6 13.51 -3.69 -0.18
C CYS A 6 13.64 -5.11 0.40
N GLU A 7 14.78 -5.42 0.98
CA GLU A 7 14.97 -6.67 1.72
C GLU A 7 14.16 -6.58 3.02
N TYR A 8 13.27 -7.55 3.24
CA TYR A 8 12.51 -7.72 4.48
C TYR A 8 12.85 -9.10 5.05
N ASP A 9 12.91 -9.24 6.38
CA ASP A 9 13.45 -10.38 7.13
C ASP A 9 13.12 -11.76 6.48
N GLY A 10 14.04 -12.29 5.67
CA GLY A 10 13.93 -13.59 5.00
C GLY A 10 13.26 -13.64 3.61
N GLY A 11 12.86 -12.52 2.99
CA GLY A 11 12.14 -12.50 1.70
C GLY A 11 12.33 -11.23 0.85
N HIS A 12 11.68 -11.20 -0.32
CA HIS A 12 11.66 -10.05 -1.24
C HIS A 12 10.34 -9.28 -1.09
N MET A 13 10.42 -7.97 -0.82
CA MET A 13 9.26 -7.06 -0.83
C MET A 13 9.45 -6.00 -1.92
N ALA A 14 8.39 -5.72 -2.69
CA ALA A 14 8.41 -4.59 -3.61
C ALA A 14 7.81 -3.35 -2.92
N HIS A 15 8.50 -2.21 -3.06
CA HIS A 15 8.02 -0.90 -2.65
C HIS A 15 7.78 -0.04 -3.90
N LEU A 16 6.52 0.35 -4.09
CA LEU A 16 6.05 1.18 -5.18
C LEU A 16 5.62 2.54 -4.62
N LEU A 17 6.19 3.61 -5.13
CA LEU A 17 5.76 4.97 -4.80
C LEU A 17 4.80 5.47 -5.89
N TYR A 18 3.58 5.80 -5.48
CA TYR A 18 2.57 6.41 -6.32
C TYR A 18 2.50 7.90 -6.05
N GLU A 19 2.27 8.68 -7.11
CA GLU A 19 1.87 10.07 -7.02
C GLU A 19 0.51 10.22 -7.70
N VAL A 20 -0.49 10.70 -6.95
CA VAL A 20 -1.85 10.94 -7.45
C VAL A 20 -2.27 12.33 -6.98
N ASP A 21 -2.67 13.18 -7.91
CA ASP A 21 -3.07 14.57 -7.60
C ASP A 21 -1.98 15.33 -6.78
N GLY A 22 -0.69 15.04 -7.03
CA GLY A 22 0.45 15.64 -6.32
C GLY A 22 0.71 15.10 -4.91
N ARG A 23 0.00 14.04 -4.51
CA ARG A 23 0.13 13.37 -3.20
C ARG A 23 0.85 12.04 -3.36
N GLN A 24 1.76 11.76 -2.45
CA GLN A 24 2.56 10.53 -2.47
C GLN A 24 1.98 9.47 -1.56
N VAL A 25 1.80 8.26 -2.07
CA VAL A 25 1.42 7.08 -1.28
C VAL A 25 2.35 5.93 -1.57
N SER A 26 2.72 5.19 -0.53
CA SER A 26 3.64 4.05 -0.63
C SER A 26 2.86 2.75 -0.61
N LEU A 27 3.05 1.90 -1.61
CA LEU A 27 2.51 0.55 -1.64
C LEU A 27 3.63 -0.46 -1.43
N PHE A 28 3.47 -1.33 -0.45
CA PHE A 28 4.31 -2.48 -0.21
C PHE A 28 3.59 -3.73 -0.66
N VAL A 29 4.28 -4.54 -1.45
CA VAL A 29 3.79 -5.83 -1.95
C VAL A 29 4.68 -6.91 -1.34
N VAL A 30 4.07 -7.74 -0.50
CA VAL A 30 4.73 -8.74 0.33
C VAL A 30 4.26 -10.13 -0.08
N PRO A 31 5.08 -10.95 -0.74
CA PRO A 31 4.70 -12.30 -1.12
C PRO A 31 4.60 -13.23 0.11
N ASP A 32 3.79 -14.29 -0.01
CA ASP A 32 3.57 -15.32 1.02
C ASP A 32 3.02 -14.77 2.35
N VAL A 33 2.39 -13.60 2.30
CA VAL A 33 1.79 -12.94 3.46
C VAL A 33 0.31 -12.71 3.21
N ARG A 34 -0.51 -13.14 4.18
CA ARG A 34 -1.94 -12.86 4.19
C ARG A 34 -2.27 -11.87 5.32
N HIS A 35 -2.87 -10.76 4.93
CA HIS A 35 -3.45 -9.77 5.82
C HIS A 35 -4.98 -9.89 5.80
N THR A 36 -5.59 -9.83 6.98
CA THR A 36 -7.02 -9.52 7.07
C THR A 36 -7.25 -8.10 6.59
N GLU A 37 -8.25 -7.89 5.73
CA GLU A 37 -8.60 -6.56 5.23
C GLU A 37 -8.91 -5.61 6.40
N ARG A 38 -8.15 -4.53 6.51
CA ARG A 38 -8.36 -3.50 7.54
C ARG A 38 -7.62 -2.21 7.22
N SER A 39 -8.13 -1.11 7.79
CA SER A 39 -7.42 0.15 7.90
C SER A 39 -6.86 0.31 9.31
N ILE A 40 -5.61 0.75 9.44
CA ILE A 40 -4.97 1.03 10.72
C ILE A 40 -4.28 2.40 10.68
N ASP A 41 -4.22 3.06 11.82
CA ASP A 41 -3.34 4.21 12.04
C ASP A 41 -1.99 3.71 12.55
N VAL A 42 -0.90 4.20 11.95
CA VAL A 42 0.48 3.87 12.34
C VAL A 42 1.26 5.17 12.43
N VAL A 43 1.51 5.64 13.66
CA VAL A 43 2.35 6.83 13.92
C VAL A 43 1.89 8.04 13.08
N GLY A 44 0.58 8.29 13.07
CA GLY A 44 -0.02 9.40 12.33
C GLY A 44 -0.16 9.17 10.82
N HIS A 45 0.20 7.99 10.31
CA HIS A 45 -0.02 7.59 8.92
C HIS A 45 -1.23 6.67 8.85
N GLN A 46 -1.99 6.74 7.77
CA GLN A 46 -3.00 5.74 7.49
C GLN A 46 -2.42 4.60 6.67
N ALA A 47 -2.74 3.36 7.06
CA ALA A 47 -2.40 2.18 6.31
C ALA A 47 -3.64 1.35 5.98
N ARG A 48 -3.75 0.90 4.73
CA ARG A 48 -4.76 -0.05 4.26
C ARG A 48 -4.07 -1.37 3.93
N LEU A 49 -4.52 -2.43 4.56
CA LEU A 49 -3.97 -3.77 4.37
C LEU A 49 -5.02 -4.64 3.68
N TRP A 50 -4.60 -5.41 2.68
CA TRP A 50 -5.41 -6.45 2.06
C TRP A 50 -4.52 -7.54 1.47
N SER A 51 -5.12 -8.59 0.93
CA SER A 51 -4.39 -9.66 0.24
C SER A 51 -5.17 -10.21 -0.95
N ALA A 52 -4.45 -10.62 -1.98
CA ALA A 52 -4.95 -11.33 -3.15
C ALA A 52 -3.91 -12.39 -3.56
N ASP A 53 -4.33 -13.61 -3.91
CA ASP A 53 -3.46 -14.73 -4.34
C ASP A 53 -2.14 -14.89 -3.55
N ASP A 54 -2.24 -15.02 -2.23
CA ASP A 54 -1.08 -15.15 -1.29
C ASP A 54 -0.09 -13.97 -1.29
N VAL A 55 -0.48 -12.84 -1.87
CA VAL A 55 0.26 -11.59 -1.83
C VAL A 55 -0.43 -10.62 -0.88
N GLY A 56 0.33 -10.12 0.09
CA GLY A 56 -0.05 -9.09 1.03
C GLY A 56 0.25 -7.71 0.46
N TYR A 57 -0.70 -6.80 0.60
CA TYR A 57 -0.56 -5.41 0.20
C TYR A 57 -0.69 -4.51 1.42
N VAL A 58 0.23 -3.55 1.54
CA VAL A 58 0.18 -2.50 2.56
C VAL A 58 0.32 -1.16 1.86
N LEU A 59 -0.76 -0.40 1.80
CA LEU A 59 -0.77 0.95 1.25
C LEU A 59 -0.69 1.95 2.39
N VAL A 60 0.26 2.87 2.36
CA VAL A 60 0.53 3.87 3.40
C VAL A 60 0.42 5.28 2.81
N GLY A 61 -0.39 6.12 3.46
CA GLY A 61 -0.53 7.54 3.20
C GLY A 61 -0.25 8.38 4.45
N ASP A 62 -0.07 9.69 4.27
CA ASP A 62 0.24 10.64 5.35
C ASP A 62 -0.90 10.78 6.37
N GLY A 63 -2.14 10.39 6.01
CA GLY A 63 -3.27 10.31 6.95
C GLY A 63 -3.77 11.67 7.49
N ALA A 64 -3.12 12.78 7.14
CA ALA A 64 -3.42 14.10 7.68
C ALA A 64 -4.60 14.83 7.00
N SER A 65 -5.17 14.29 5.91
CA SER A 65 -6.23 14.98 5.15
C SER A 65 -7.20 14.03 4.44
N VAL A 66 -8.43 14.50 4.23
CA VAL A 66 -9.51 13.75 3.54
C VAL A 66 -9.11 13.39 2.10
N ASP A 67 -8.39 14.28 1.43
CA ASP A 67 -7.85 14.02 0.09
C ASP A 67 -6.82 12.87 0.08
N ASP A 68 -6.13 12.61 1.20
CA ASP A 68 -5.19 11.48 1.32
C ASP A 68 -5.95 10.15 1.27
N ASP A 69 -7.06 10.05 1.99
CA ASP A 69 -7.92 8.87 2.01
C ASP A 69 -8.52 8.59 0.62
N ALA A 70 -8.96 9.64 -0.10
CA ALA A 70 -9.45 9.52 -1.47
C ALA A 70 -8.35 9.06 -2.46
N VAL A 71 -7.11 9.51 -2.28
CA VAL A 71 -5.96 9.04 -3.07
C VAL A 71 -5.65 7.58 -2.77
N MET A 72 -5.63 7.20 -1.49
CA MET A 72 -5.43 5.81 -1.09
C MET A 72 -6.52 4.89 -1.66
N ASP A 73 -7.76 5.35 -1.72
CA ASP A 73 -8.88 4.61 -2.33
C ASP A 73 -8.69 4.36 -3.83
N LYS A 74 -8.28 5.41 -4.57
CA LYS A 74 -7.96 5.29 -6.00
C LYS A 74 -6.86 4.25 -6.25
N VAL A 75 -5.79 4.28 -5.46
CA VAL A 75 -4.66 3.35 -5.63
C VAL A 75 -5.05 1.92 -5.25
N ALA A 76 -5.77 1.74 -4.15
CA ALA A 76 -6.29 0.43 -3.75
C ALA A 76 -7.23 -0.16 -4.81
N ALA A 77 -8.17 0.65 -5.33
CA ALA A 77 -9.09 0.22 -6.38
C ALA A 77 -8.35 -0.12 -7.70
N TYR A 78 -7.34 0.67 -8.05
CA TYR A 78 -6.49 0.39 -9.21
C TYR A 78 -5.75 -0.94 -9.04
N MET A 79 -5.12 -1.21 -7.90
CA MET A 79 -4.44 -2.49 -7.65
C MET A 79 -5.39 -3.68 -7.69
N ARG A 80 -6.59 -3.53 -7.11
CA ARG A 80 -7.61 -4.58 -7.12
C ARG A 80 -8.26 -4.84 -8.48
N ALA A 81 -8.07 -3.96 -9.45
CA ALA A 81 -8.55 -4.19 -10.81
C ALA A 81 -7.55 -5.00 -11.66
N TYR A 82 -6.31 -5.15 -11.18
CA TYR A 82 -5.21 -5.81 -11.90
C TYR A 82 -4.62 -7.01 -11.13
N GLU A 83 -5.26 -7.42 -10.03
CA GLU A 83 -5.04 -8.72 -9.36
C GLU A 83 -5.55 -9.90 -10.20
#